data_AF-A0A3M6RLQ5-F1
#
_entry.id   AF-A0A3M6RLQ5-F1
#
_cell.length_a   1.000
_cell.length_b   1.000
_cell.length_c   1.000
_cell.angle_alpha   90.00
_cell.angle_beta   90.00
_cell.angle_gamma   90.00
#
_symmetry.space_group_name_H-M   'P 1'
#
loop_
_entity.id
_entity.type
_entity.pdbx_description
1 polymer ?
#
loop_
_entity_poly.entity_id
_entity_poly.type
_entity_poly.pdbx_seq_one_letter_code
_entity_poly.pdbx_strand_id
1 'polypeptide(L)'
;MSANVRNWFVLRAQSVNPYQKQEDNRRVEIDTVLQMLHEVDERIDAHFLQIDGAGRVFLKVEGQERALDELSSGFASLLKLVQAIVAAYASFTNEPNLRHVPGVVLIDEIESHLHASWQARIIPALKRLLPNTTFYIATHSPLVLSQLQEGEAYLLQRDADGVVRTQLIDSPNRRAFVDVLDDTLGVDLNALKHQAMPGSDQTLAKQRLRELLTHSPGGQI
;
A
#
# COMPACT_ATOMS: atom_id res chain seq x y z
N MET A 1 13.82 12.47 -7.74
CA MET A 1 13.46 11.28 -6.93
C MET A 1 13.21 10.01 -7.76
N SER A 2 12.79 10.08 -9.04
CA SER A 2 12.70 8.91 -9.95
C SER A 2 14.06 8.42 -10.46
N ALA A 3 15.07 9.30 -10.48
CA ALA A 3 16.41 9.01 -11.00
C ALA A 3 17.09 7.79 -10.39
N ASN A 4 16.93 7.52 -9.08
CA ASN A 4 17.56 6.36 -8.44
C ASN A 4 16.95 5.04 -8.95
N VAL A 5 15.62 4.95 -9.00
CA VAL A 5 14.90 3.78 -9.52
C VAL A 5 15.17 3.57 -11.00
N ARG A 6 15.11 4.64 -11.80
CA ARG A 6 15.44 4.58 -13.23
C ARG A 6 16.85 4.06 -13.44
N ASN A 7 17.84 4.61 -12.73
CA ASN A 7 19.22 4.16 -12.81
C ASN A 7 19.37 2.70 -12.38
N TRP A 8 18.63 2.26 -11.36
CA TRP A 8 18.63 0.86 -10.94
C TRP A 8 18.20 -0.05 -12.10
N PHE A 9 17.06 0.21 -12.74
CA PHE A 9 16.59 -0.57 -13.89
C PHE A 9 17.56 -0.53 -15.07
N VAL A 10 18.06 0.65 -15.43
CA VAL A 10 19.03 0.82 -16.53
C VAL A 10 20.30 0.00 -16.26
N LEU A 11 20.87 0.10 -15.06
CA LEU A 11 22.06 -0.66 -14.69
C LEU A 11 21.82 -2.16 -14.74
N ARG A 12 20.67 -2.65 -14.25
CA ARG A 12 20.35 -4.09 -14.28
C ARG A 12 20.19 -4.58 -15.71
N ALA A 13 19.46 -3.84 -16.54
CA ALA A 13 19.20 -4.19 -17.94
C ALA A 13 20.49 -4.15 -18.80
N GLN A 14 21.35 -3.15 -18.62
CA GLN A 14 22.64 -3.04 -19.32
C GLN A 14 23.63 -4.12 -18.88
N SER A 15 23.51 -4.61 -17.63
CA SER A 15 24.34 -5.69 -17.10
C SER A 15 23.85 -7.08 -17.52
N VAL A 16 22.79 -7.20 -18.33
CA VAL A 16 22.37 -8.48 -18.91
C VAL A 16 23.25 -8.79 -20.12
N ASN A 17 24.43 -9.37 -19.90
CA ASN A 17 25.33 -9.80 -20.97
C ASN A 17 25.11 -11.30 -21.28
N PRO A 18 24.92 -11.71 -22.56
CA PRO A 18 24.77 -13.13 -22.94
C PRO A 18 25.97 -14.04 -22.62
N TYR A 19 27.13 -13.50 -22.22
CA TYR A 19 28.33 -14.27 -21.87
C TYR A 19 28.64 -14.30 -20.36
N GLN A 20 27.75 -13.78 -19.51
CA GLN A 20 27.91 -13.82 -18.04
C GLN A 20 27.48 -15.18 -17.50
N LYS A 21 28.17 -15.69 -16.46
CA LYS A 21 27.75 -16.92 -15.75
C LYS A 21 26.29 -16.77 -15.29
N GLN A 22 25.52 -17.86 -15.30
CA GLN A 22 24.15 -17.97 -14.78
C GLN A 22 23.95 -17.41 -13.35
N GLU A 23 25.03 -17.13 -12.62
CA GLU A 23 25.06 -16.58 -11.27
C GLU A 23 24.72 -15.08 -11.19
N ASP A 24 24.70 -14.33 -12.30
CA ASP A 24 24.37 -12.90 -12.31
C ASP A 24 22.90 -12.67 -12.76
N ASN A 25 21.97 -13.02 -11.87
CA ASN A 25 20.51 -13.05 -12.08
C ASN A 25 19.84 -11.65 -12.20
N ARG A 26 20.46 -10.67 -12.85
CA ARG A 26 19.96 -9.27 -12.93
C ARG A 26 18.65 -9.11 -13.67
N ARG A 27 18.42 -9.94 -14.68
CA ARG A 27 17.12 -10.02 -15.37
C ARG A 27 16.04 -10.56 -14.44
N VAL A 28 16.38 -11.53 -13.60
CA VAL A 28 15.48 -12.10 -12.61
C VAL A 28 15.06 -11.06 -11.58
N GLU A 29 15.96 -10.15 -11.16
CA GLU A 29 15.58 -9.01 -10.30
C GLU A 29 14.48 -8.16 -10.96
N ILE A 30 14.65 -7.79 -12.23
CA ILE A 30 13.66 -6.99 -12.98
C ILE A 30 12.33 -7.73 -13.10
N ASP A 31 12.37 -8.99 -13.55
CA ASP A 31 11.19 -9.82 -13.74
C ASP A 31 10.44 -10.02 -12.40
N THR A 32 11.17 -10.19 -11.30
CA THR A 32 10.59 -10.29 -9.95
C THR A 32 9.89 -9.00 -9.55
N VAL A 33 10.50 -7.84 -9.81
CA VAL A 33 9.85 -6.54 -9.53
C VAL A 33 8.55 -6.40 -10.34
N LEU A 34 8.57 -6.71 -11.63
CA LEU A 34 7.38 -6.60 -12.49
C LEU A 34 6.27 -7.56 -12.06
N GLN A 35 6.62 -8.80 -11.71
CA GLN A 35 5.67 -9.78 -11.17
C GLN A 35 5.05 -9.30 -9.86
N MET A 36 5.87 -8.80 -8.92
CA MET A 36 5.36 -8.26 -7.66
C MET A 36 4.45 -7.05 -7.86
N LEU A 37 4.76 -6.17 -8.82
CA LEU A 37 3.88 -5.04 -9.15
C LEU A 37 2.55 -5.48 -9.74
N HIS A 38 2.56 -6.44 -10.67
CA HIS A 38 1.34 -7.00 -11.26
C HIS A 38 0.45 -7.66 -10.21
N GLU A 39 1.06 -8.36 -9.25
CA GLU A 39 0.37 -9.03 -8.14
C GLU A 39 -0.29 -8.05 -7.15
N VAL A 40 0.21 -6.81 -7.06
CA VAL A 40 -0.44 -5.73 -6.30
C VAL A 40 -1.51 -5.03 -7.14
N ASP A 41 -1.25 -4.81 -8.43
CA ASP A 41 -2.14 -4.16 -9.37
C ASP A 41 -2.06 -4.82 -10.77
N GLU A 42 -3.07 -5.63 -11.09
CA GLU A 42 -3.17 -6.41 -12.33
C GLU A 42 -3.12 -5.56 -13.60
N ARG A 43 -3.35 -4.25 -13.48
CA ARG A 43 -3.24 -3.29 -14.59
C ARG A 43 -1.81 -3.12 -15.09
N ILE A 44 -0.81 -3.49 -14.29
CA ILE A 44 0.61 -3.42 -14.63
C ILE A 44 1.00 -4.72 -15.33
N ASP A 45 1.60 -4.65 -16.52
CA ASP A 45 2.06 -5.85 -17.23
C ASP A 45 3.34 -6.42 -16.57
N ALA A 46 3.29 -7.71 -16.19
CA ALA A 46 4.41 -8.39 -15.54
C ALA A 46 5.58 -8.71 -16.49
N HIS A 47 5.39 -8.63 -17.81
CA HIS A 47 6.36 -9.11 -18.80
C HIS A 47 6.87 -7.99 -19.72
N PHE A 48 6.44 -6.74 -19.49
CA PHE A 48 6.82 -5.62 -20.32
C PHE A 48 7.72 -4.63 -19.57
N LEU A 49 8.97 -4.53 -20.03
CA LEU A 49 9.87 -3.44 -19.73
C LEU A 49 10.72 -3.12 -20.95
N GLN A 50 10.76 -1.84 -21.32
CA GLN A 50 11.62 -1.36 -22.40
C GLN A 50 12.49 -0.21 -21.91
N ILE A 51 13.68 -0.11 -22.46
CA ILE A 51 14.59 1.00 -22.21
C ILE A 51 14.98 1.59 -23.55
N ASP A 52 14.75 2.88 -23.74
CA ASP A 52 15.14 3.55 -24.98
C ASP A 52 16.64 3.92 -25.00
N GLY A 53 17.12 4.41 -26.14
CA GLY A 53 18.52 4.83 -26.31
C GLY A 53 18.96 5.99 -25.40
N ALA A 54 18.02 6.72 -24.79
CA ALA A 54 18.29 7.77 -23.81
C ALA A 54 18.22 7.24 -22.36
N GLY A 55 18.06 5.93 -22.17
CA GLY A 55 17.96 5.28 -20.86
C GLY A 55 16.64 5.56 -20.14
N ARG A 56 15.57 5.98 -20.84
CA ARG A 56 14.23 6.08 -20.25
C ARG A 56 13.63 4.69 -20.16
N VAL A 57 13.07 4.36 -19.01
CA VAL A 57 12.45 3.07 -18.73
C VAL A 57 10.95 3.19 -18.93
N PHE A 58 10.36 2.25 -19.67
CA PHE A 58 8.95 2.19 -19.99
C PHE A 58 8.33 0.94 -19.39
N LEU A 59 7.17 1.11 -18.77
CA LEU A 59 6.31 0.04 -18.27
C LEU A 59 4.99 0.08 -19.04
N LYS A 60 4.29 -1.04 -19.10
CA LYS A 60 2.94 -1.10 -19.67
C LYS A 60 1.91 -1.14 -18.56
N VAL A 61 1.04 -0.12 -18.53
CA VAL A 61 -0.02 0.04 -17.53
C VAL A 61 -1.33 0.26 -18.28
N GLU A 62 -2.36 -0.53 -17.98
CA GLU A 62 -3.67 -0.52 -18.67
C GLU A 62 -3.52 -0.68 -20.20
N GLY A 63 -2.55 -1.50 -20.62
CA GLY A 63 -2.26 -1.74 -22.03
C GLY A 63 -1.47 -0.62 -22.73
N GLN A 64 -1.17 0.49 -22.04
CA GLN A 64 -0.43 1.62 -22.59
C GLN A 64 1.01 1.66 -22.07
N GLU A 65 1.96 1.92 -22.96
CA GLU A 65 3.35 2.18 -22.57
C GLU A 65 3.46 3.56 -21.94
N ARG A 66 4.10 3.64 -20.76
CA ARG A 66 4.34 4.87 -20.04
C ARG A 66 5.76 4.90 -19.53
N ALA A 67 6.43 6.05 -19.70
CA ALA A 67 7.75 6.23 -19.12
C ALA A 67 7.65 6.31 -17.59
N LEU A 68 8.66 5.80 -16.86
CA LEU A 68 8.68 5.88 -15.39
C LEU A 68 8.52 7.31 -14.86
N ASP A 69 9.04 8.30 -15.58
CA ASP A 69 8.98 9.71 -15.22
C ASP A 69 7.59 10.34 -15.46
N GLU A 70 6.69 9.64 -16.15
CA GLU A 70 5.29 10.05 -16.42
C GLU A 70 4.29 9.41 -15.44
N LEU A 71 4.75 8.49 -14.60
CA LEU A 71 3.90 7.77 -13.65
C LEU A 71 3.56 8.65 -12.45
N SER A 72 2.36 8.44 -11.90
CA SER A 72 1.91 9.18 -10.70
C SER A 72 2.87 8.97 -9.53
N SER A 73 2.90 9.94 -8.59
CA SER A 73 3.70 9.86 -7.37
C SER A 73 3.41 8.59 -6.57
N GLY A 74 2.14 8.17 -6.51
CA GLY A 74 1.78 6.91 -5.87
C GLY A 74 2.39 5.71 -6.57
N PHE A 75 2.34 5.66 -7.90
CA PHE A 75 2.95 4.56 -8.65
C PHE A 75 4.45 4.50 -8.40
N ALA A 76 5.13 5.65 -8.47
CA ALA A 76 6.55 5.73 -8.19
C ALA A 76 6.88 5.24 -6.77
N SER A 77 5.98 5.41 -5.81
CA SER A 77 6.16 4.96 -4.41
C SER A 77 5.98 3.45 -4.27
N LEU A 78 4.96 2.87 -4.91
CA LEU A 78 4.79 1.41 -5.00
C LEU A 78 6.00 0.75 -5.68
N LEU A 79 6.43 1.32 -6.82
CA LEU A 79 7.60 0.84 -7.55
C LEU A 79 8.86 0.84 -6.69
N LYS A 80 9.11 1.93 -5.97
CA LYS A 80 10.26 2.04 -5.03
C LYS A 80 10.19 1.01 -3.93
N LEU A 81 9.02 0.81 -3.32
CA LEU A 81 8.85 -0.16 -2.24
C LEU A 81 9.22 -1.56 -2.72
N VAL A 82 8.62 -2.01 -3.82
CA VAL A 82 8.87 -3.33 -4.41
C VAL A 82 10.34 -3.46 -4.85
N GLN A 83 10.86 -2.45 -5.55
CA GLN A 83 12.25 -2.45 -6.01
C GLN A 83 13.26 -2.47 -4.85
N ALA A 84 13.01 -1.76 -3.76
CA ALA A 84 13.86 -1.76 -2.58
C ALA A 84 13.87 -3.12 -1.88
N ILE A 85 12.71 -3.77 -1.76
CA ILE A 85 12.61 -5.13 -1.20
C ILE A 85 13.40 -6.11 -2.07
N VAL A 86 13.16 -6.15 -3.38
CA VAL A 86 13.87 -7.08 -4.28
C VAL A 86 15.37 -6.82 -4.29
N ALA A 87 15.80 -5.55 -4.32
CA ALA A 87 17.21 -5.19 -4.27
C ALA A 87 17.88 -5.59 -2.95
N ALA A 88 17.17 -5.52 -1.83
CA ALA A 88 17.67 -5.98 -0.54
C ALA A 88 17.88 -7.50 -0.54
N TYR A 89 16.91 -8.28 -1.05
CA TYR A 89 17.08 -9.74 -1.20
C TYR A 89 18.25 -10.09 -2.11
N ALA A 90 18.35 -9.45 -3.28
CA ALA A 90 19.44 -9.67 -4.23
C ALA A 90 20.84 -9.35 -3.66
N SER A 91 20.93 -8.61 -2.54
CA SER A 91 22.22 -8.33 -1.89
C SER A 91 22.79 -9.51 -1.10
N PHE A 92 21.96 -10.48 -0.71
CA PHE A 92 22.38 -11.62 0.11
C PHE A 92 21.95 -12.99 -0.42
N THR A 93 21.15 -13.05 -1.49
CA THR A 93 20.75 -14.29 -2.16
C THR A 93 20.75 -14.15 -3.67
N ASN A 94 21.05 -15.24 -4.37
CA ASN A 94 20.89 -15.39 -5.81
C ASN A 94 19.65 -16.24 -6.19
N GLU A 95 18.84 -16.62 -5.19
CA GLU A 95 17.63 -17.42 -5.40
C GLU A 95 16.64 -16.66 -6.30
N PRO A 96 16.27 -17.21 -7.47
CA PRO A 96 15.36 -16.55 -8.38
C PRO A 96 13.94 -16.43 -7.81
N ASN A 97 13.51 -17.35 -6.95
CA ASN A 97 12.19 -17.31 -6.35
C ASN A 97 12.24 -16.83 -4.89
N LEU A 98 12.09 -15.52 -4.70
CA LEU A 98 12.12 -14.90 -3.38
C LEU A 98 11.06 -15.43 -2.41
N ARG A 99 10.00 -16.11 -2.89
CA ARG A 99 8.97 -16.70 -2.04
C ARG A 99 9.52 -17.74 -1.07
N HIS A 100 10.62 -18.41 -1.44
CA HIS A 100 11.25 -19.43 -0.62
C HIS A 100 12.34 -18.88 0.31
N VAL A 101 12.74 -17.62 0.12
CA VAL A 101 13.85 -17.04 0.86
C VAL A 101 13.34 -16.49 2.19
N PRO A 102 13.85 -16.97 3.34
CA PRO A 102 13.51 -16.37 4.62
C PRO A 102 14.14 -14.98 4.72
N GLY A 103 13.41 -14.04 5.32
CA GLY A 103 13.95 -12.72 5.57
C GLY A 103 13.13 -11.89 6.55
N VAL A 104 13.72 -10.78 6.96
CA VAL A 104 13.08 -9.80 7.84
C VAL A 104 13.13 -8.46 7.13
N VAL A 105 11.98 -7.80 7.01
CA VAL A 105 11.86 -6.49 6.36
C VAL A 105 11.21 -5.53 7.33
N LEU A 106 11.88 -4.39 7.54
CA LEU A 106 11.39 -3.27 8.34
C LEU A 106 10.93 -2.18 7.38
N ILE A 107 9.68 -1.72 7.51
CA ILE A 107 9.12 -0.67 6.68
C ILE A 107 8.52 0.38 7.59
N ASP A 108 9.05 1.59 7.51
CA ASP A 108 8.43 2.76 8.14
C ASP A 108 7.48 3.42 7.15
N GLU A 109 6.33 3.88 7.64
CA GLU A 109 5.24 4.50 6.86
C GLU A 109 4.98 3.81 5.51
N ILE A 110 4.58 2.54 5.53
CA ILE A 110 4.34 1.76 4.29
C ILE A 110 3.37 2.44 3.32
N GLU A 111 2.44 3.23 3.82
CA GLU A 111 1.46 3.99 3.08
C GLU A 111 2.02 5.23 2.37
N SER A 112 3.26 5.62 2.67
CA SER A 112 3.81 6.91 2.25
C SER A 112 3.67 7.10 0.75
N HIS A 113 2.86 8.10 0.39
CA HIS A 113 2.46 8.45 -0.98
C HIS A 113 1.71 7.37 -1.78
N LEU A 114 1.38 6.20 -1.23
CA LEU A 114 0.56 5.19 -1.91
C LEU A 114 -0.87 5.68 -2.12
N HIS A 115 -1.45 5.32 -3.28
CA HIS A 115 -2.89 5.51 -3.53
C HIS A 115 -3.71 4.70 -2.51
N ALA A 116 -4.84 5.24 -2.06
CA ALA A 116 -5.70 4.60 -1.05
C ALA A 116 -6.11 3.18 -1.43
N SER A 117 -6.35 2.92 -2.72
CA SER A 117 -6.65 1.58 -3.24
C SER A 117 -5.52 0.57 -3.02
N TRP A 118 -4.27 1.01 -3.08
CA TRP A 118 -3.10 0.18 -2.79
C TRP A 118 -2.83 0.09 -1.30
N GLN A 119 -3.00 1.19 -0.55
CA GLN A 119 -2.92 1.14 0.90
C GLN A 119 -3.82 0.05 1.46
N ALA A 120 -5.04 -0.12 0.92
CA ALA A 120 -6.03 -1.11 1.35
C ALA A 120 -5.77 -2.57 0.92
N ARG A 121 -4.72 -2.86 0.13
CA ARG A 121 -4.40 -4.22 -0.34
C ARG A 121 -2.93 -4.62 -0.20
N ILE A 122 -2.05 -3.71 0.21
CA ILE A 122 -0.60 -3.93 0.18
C ILE A 122 -0.17 -5.02 1.18
N ILE A 123 -0.81 -5.12 2.35
CA ILE A 123 -0.40 -6.07 3.38
C ILE A 123 -0.67 -7.52 2.94
N PRO A 124 -1.90 -7.91 2.50
CA PRO A 124 -2.13 -9.24 1.95
C PRO A 124 -1.25 -9.53 0.73
N ALA A 125 -1.01 -8.54 -0.13
CA ALA A 125 -0.14 -8.70 -1.28
C ALA A 125 1.29 -9.07 -0.86
N LEU A 126 1.90 -8.34 0.09
CA LEU A 126 3.23 -8.64 0.59
C LEU A 126 3.32 -10.03 1.25
N LYS A 127 2.36 -10.40 2.10
CA LYS A 127 2.32 -11.74 2.73
C LYS A 127 2.26 -12.86 1.69
N ARG A 128 1.49 -12.66 0.61
CA ARG A 128 1.34 -13.64 -0.46
C ARG A 128 2.56 -13.70 -1.37
N LEU A 129 3.17 -12.55 -1.66
CA LEU A 129 4.37 -12.41 -2.48
C LEU A 129 5.63 -12.91 -1.79
N LEU A 130 5.70 -12.81 -0.47
CA LEU A 130 6.87 -13.11 0.33
C LEU A 130 6.48 -13.87 1.61
N PRO A 131 5.97 -15.11 1.48
CA PRO A 131 5.37 -15.85 2.59
C PRO A 131 6.38 -16.24 3.68
N ASN A 132 7.66 -16.34 3.34
CA ASN A 132 8.73 -16.65 4.30
C ASN A 132 9.38 -15.39 4.89
N THR A 133 8.78 -14.22 4.70
CA THR A 133 9.28 -12.94 5.19
C THR A 133 8.49 -12.46 6.39
N THR A 134 9.19 -12.14 7.47
CA THR A 134 8.59 -11.42 8.61
C THR A 134 8.66 -9.92 8.34
N PHE A 135 7.49 -9.28 8.27
CA PHE A 135 7.38 -7.84 8.07
C PHE A 135 7.11 -7.14 9.40
N TYR A 136 7.97 -6.17 9.75
CA TYR A 136 7.73 -5.21 10.81
C TYR A 136 7.41 -3.87 10.17
N ILE A 137 6.16 -3.43 10.31
CA ILE A 137 5.63 -2.28 9.59
C ILE A 137 5.14 -1.26 10.60
N ALA A 138 5.58 0.00 10.43
CA ALA A 138 4.97 1.14 11.08
C ALA A 138 4.03 1.85 10.09
N THR A 139 2.89 2.33 10.61
CA THR A 139 1.86 2.99 9.80
C THR A 139 1.03 3.92 10.67
N HIS A 140 0.63 5.06 10.11
CA HIS A 140 -0.43 5.92 10.61
C HIS A 140 -1.73 5.75 9.79
N SER A 141 -1.72 4.89 8.76
CA SER A 141 -2.86 4.68 7.88
C SER A 141 -3.87 3.70 8.48
N PRO A 142 -5.12 4.12 8.74
CA PRO A 142 -6.17 3.22 9.18
C PRO A 142 -6.55 2.19 8.10
N LEU A 143 -6.28 2.49 6.81
CA LEU A 143 -6.50 1.55 5.71
C LEU A 143 -5.49 0.41 5.76
N VAL A 144 -4.25 0.68 6.16
CA VAL A 144 -3.23 -0.35 6.37
C VAL A 144 -3.60 -1.19 7.60
N LEU A 145 -3.94 -0.54 8.71
CA LEU A 145 -4.34 -1.22 9.96
C LEU A 145 -5.51 -2.19 9.75
N SER A 146 -6.52 -1.81 8.96
CA SER A 146 -7.70 -2.65 8.72
C SER A 146 -7.43 -3.94 7.94
N GLN A 147 -6.23 -4.13 7.40
CA GLN A 147 -5.82 -5.39 6.76
C GLN A 147 -5.16 -6.38 7.72
N LEU A 148 -4.75 -5.93 8.91
CA LEU A 148 -4.06 -6.76 9.89
C LEU A 148 -5.04 -7.70 10.59
N GLN A 149 -4.57 -8.91 10.90
CA GLN A 149 -5.33 -9.90 11.64
C GLN A 149 -5.15 -9.73 13.15
N GLU A 150 -5.92 -10.49 13.92
CA GLU A 150 -5.75 -10.60 15.37
C GLU A 150 -4.29 -10.92 15.73
N GLY A 151 -3.74 -10.20 16.71
CA GLY A 151 -2.34 -10.38 17.13
C GLY A 151 -1.28 -9.71 16.24
N GLU A 152 -1.67 -9.06 15.14
CA GLU A 152 -0.71 -8.47 14.17
C GLU A 152 -0.54 -6.94 14.29
N ALA A 153 -1.33 -6.26 15.13
CA ALA A 153 -1.33 -4.81 15.24
C ALA A 153 -1.10 -4.35 16.68
N TYR A 154 -0.16 -3.41 16.85
CA TYR A 154 0.19 -2.85 18.15
C TYR A 154 0.25 -1.32 18.05
N LEU A 155 -0.44 -0.64 18.96
CA LEU A 155 -0.36 0.79 19.14
C LEU A 155 0.87 1.13 19.98
N LEU A 156 1.70 2.04 19.48
CA LEU A 156 2.86 2.55 20.21
C LEU A 156 2.48 3.86 20.89
N GLN A 157 2.53 3.91 22.22
CA GLN A 157 2.23 5.10 23.01
C GLN A 157 3.44 5.49 23.85
N ARG A 158 3.74 6.78 23.90
CA ARG A 158 4.76 7.32 24.79
C ARG A 158 4.10 7.79 26.07
N ASP A 159 4.46 7.18 27.19
CA ASP A 159 3.94 7.56 28.50
C ASP A 159 4.64 8.81 29.05
N ALA A 160 4.11 9.33 30.17
CA ALA A 160 4.62 10.53 30.85
C ALA A 160 6.08 10.40 31.32
N ASP A 161 6.58 9.18 31.51
CA ASP A 161 7.98 8.88 31.85
C ASP A 161 8.91 8.88 30.63
N GLY A 162 8.38 9.13 29.43
CA GLY A 162 9.11 9.15 28.18
C GLY A 162 9.35 7.76 27.57
N VAL A 163 8.92 6.68 28.22
CA VAL A 163 9.07 5.30 27.73
C VAL A 163 7.95 4.99 26.73
N VAL A 164 8.29 4.32 25.63
CA VAL A 164 7.31 3.84 24.64
C VAL A 164 6.82 2.46 25.07
N ARG A 165 5.51 2.32 25.22
CA ARG A 165 4.83 1.07 25.53
C ARG A 165 3.92 0.65 24.38
N THR A 166 3.68 -0.64 24.27
CA THR A 166 2.87 -1.25 23.21
C THR A 166 1.53 -1.71 23.77
N GLN A 167 0.45 -1.42 23.07
CA GLN A 167 -0.88 -1.95 23.36
C GLN A 167 -1.35 -2.76 22.15
N LEU A 168 -1.84 -3.99 22.38
CA LEU A 168 -2.43 -4.79 21.31
C LEU A 168 -3.70 -4.13 20.80
N ILE A 169 -3.88 -4.08 19.48
CA ILE A 169 -5.12 -3.66 18.84
C ILE A 169 -5.89 -4.93 18.46
N ASP A 170 -7.01 -5.16 19.13
CA ASP A 170 -7.83 -6.36 18.92
C ASP A 170 -8.52 -6.33 17.55
N SER A 171 -8.40 -7.43 16.79
CA SER A 171 -9.07 -7.71 15.51
C SER A 171 -9.28 -6.47 14.61
N PRO A 172 -8.23 -5.74 14.19
CA PRO A 172 -8.38 -4.45 13.50
C PRO A 172 -9.13 -4.58 12.17
N ASN A 173 -9.07 -5.73 11.51
CA ASN A 173 -9.84 -6.04 10.30
C ASN A 173 -11.35 -6.30 10.50
N ARG A 174 -11.82 -6.47 11.73
CA ARG A 174 -13.24 -6.68 12.06
C ARG A 174 -13.88 -5.47 12.73
N ARG A 175 -13.10 -4.47 13.12
CA ARG A 175 -13.60 -3.24 13.74
C ARG A 175 -14.18 -2.31 12.69
N ALA A 176 -15.16 -1.49 13.08
CA ALA A 176 -15.63 -0.44 12.20
C ALA A 176 -14.49 0.57 11.97
N PHE A 177 -14.36 1.06 10.74
CA PHE A 177 -13.29 1.98 10.37
C PHE A 177 -13.28 3.27 11.21
N VAL A 178 -14.47 3.73 11.61
CA VAL A 178 -14.65 4.87 12.51
C VAL A 178 -14.06 4.61 13.90
N ASP A 179 -14.20 3.39 14.42
CA ASP A 179 -13.68 3.02 15.74
C ASP A 179 -12.16 2.86 15.70
N VAL A 180 -11.61 2.32 14.61
CA VAL A 180 -10.15 2.24 14.42
C VAL A 180 -9.54 3.64 14.41
N LEU A 181 -10.17 4.58 13.71
CA LEU A 181 -9.73 5.97 13.65
C LEU A 181 -9.76 6.65 15.03
N ASP A 182 -10.85 6.49 15.77
CA ASP A 182 -11.02 7.13 17.07
C ASP A 182 -10.09 6.50 18.12
N ASP A 183 -10.23 5.19 18.37
CA ASP A 183 -9.51 4.51 19.46
C ASP A 183 -8.01 4.40 19.22
N THR A 184 -7.58 4.24 17.96
CA THR A 184 -6.17 3.97 17.64
C THR A 184 -5.43 5.24 17.26
N LEU A 185 -6.07 6.14 16.51
CA LEU A 185 -5.41 7.33 15.96
C LEU A 185 -5.89 8.64 16.61
N GLY A 186 -6.86 8.58 17.52
CA GLY A 186 -7.40 9.75 18.21
C GLY A 186 -8.22 10.67 17.31
N VAL A 187 -8.82 10.12 16.23
CA VAL A 187 -9.57 10.88 15.23
C VAL A 187 -11.07 10.58 15.30
N ASP A 188 -11.83 11.43 15.99
CA ASP A 188 -13.29 11.37 16.02
C ASP A 188 -13.91 11.99 14.75
N LEU A 189 -14.23 11.13 13.77
CA LEU A 189 -14.90 11.54 12.54
C LEU A 189 -16.31 12.12 12.76
N ASN A 190 -17.02 11.69 13.79
CA ASN A 190 -18.37 12.19 14.05
C ASN A 190 -18.31 13.63 14.56
N ALA A 191 -17.40 13.92 15.50
CA ALA A 191 -17.15 15.27 15.97
C ALA A 191 -16.73 16.20 14.82
N LEU A 192 -15.80 15.77 13.97
CA LEU A 192 -15.35 16.56 12.81
C LEU A 192 -16.49 16.86 11.84
N LYS A 193 -17.34 15.88 11.54
CA LYS A 193 -18.53 16.08 10.67
C LYS A 193 -19.54 17.05 11.30
N HIS A 194 -19.76 16.95 12.60
CA HIS A 194 -20.65 17.86 13.32
C HIS A 194 -20.12 19.31 13.31
N GLN A 195 -18.80 19.50 13.47
CA GLN A 195 -18.17 20.82 13.39
C GLN A 195 -18.22 21.40 11.98
N ALA A 196 -18.03 20.58 10.94
CA ALA A 196 -18.09 21.01 9.54
C ALA A 196 -19.51 21.33 9.04
N MET A 197 -20.55 20.85 9.73
CA MET A 197 -21.95 21.10 9.42
C MET A 197 -22.64 21.91 10.53
N PRO A 198 -22.47 23.25 10.57
CA PRO A 198 -23.18 24.09 11.53
C PRO A 198 -24.68 24.13 11.21
N GLY A 199 -25.45 23.24 11.85
CA GLY A 199 -26.84 23.43 12.28
C GLY A 199 -27.98 23.67 11.27
N SER A 200 -27.74 23.98 9.99
CA SER A 200 -28.82 24.46 9.11
C SER A 200 -29.64 23.36 8.41
N ASP A 201 -29.04 22.23 8.04
CA ASP A 201 -29.74 21.25 7.19
C ASP A 201 -30.43 20.12 7.97
N GLN A 202 -29.92 19.71 9.12
CA GLN A 202 -30.51 18.58 9.85
C GLN A 202 -31.87 18.92 10.45
N THR A 203 -32.10 20.17 10.85
CA THR A 203 -33.38 20.61 11.44
C THR A 203 -34.48 20.64 10.38
N LEU A 204 -34.16 21.17 9.19
CA LEU A 204 -35.07 21.21 8.05
C LEU A 204 -35.36 19.80 7.50
N ALA A 205 -34.33 18.96 7.40
CA ALA A 205 -34.48 17.57 6.98
C ALA A 205 -35.32 16.75 7.98
N LYS A 206 -35.12 16.95 9.29
CA LYS A 206 -35.93 16.32 10.34
C LYS A 206 -37.38 16.83 10.34
N GLN A 207 -37.60 18.12 10.08
CA GLN A 207 -38.95 18.68 9.95
C GLN A 207 -39.66 18.13 8.71
N ARG A 208 -39.01 18.11 7.55
CA ARG A 208 -39.57 17.53 6.32
C ARG A 208 -39.84 16.04 6.44
N LEU A 209 -38.95 15.28 7.09
CA LEU A 209 -39.18 13.86 7.33
C LEU A 209 -40.37 13.63 8.27
N ARG A 210 -40.49 14.46 9.32
CA ARG A 210 -41.68 14.45 10.20
C ARG A 210 -42.95 14.77 9.45
N GLU A 211 -42.94 15.77 8.57
CA GLU A 211 -44.08 16.12 7.72
C GLU A 211 -44.48 14.97 6.79
N LEU A 212 -43.52 14.27 6.18
CA LEU A 212 -43.80 13.11 5.32
C LEU A 212 -44.40 11.94 6.11
N LEU A 213 -43.94 11.71 7.34
CA LEU A 213 -44.46 10.66 8.22
C LEU A 213 -45.85 10.99 8.77
N THR A 214 -46.18 12.26 8.98
CA THR A 214 -47.51 12.70 9.43
C THR A 214 -48.53 12.80 8.29
N HIS A 215 -48.08 12.91 7.03
CA HIS A 215 -48.93 12.97 5.85
C HIS A 215 -49.04 11.65 5.08
N SER A 216 -48.66 10.50 5.68
CA SER A 216 -49.02 9.21 5.10
C SER A 216 -50.55 9.09 5.07
N PRO A 217 -51.21 9.11 3.90
CA PRO A 217 -52.66 8.96 3.85
C PRO A 217 -52.96 7.57 4.38
N GLY A 218 -53.83 7.49 5.38
CA GLY A 218 -54.38 6.22 5.83
C GLY A 218 -54.85 5.43 4.61
N GLY A 219 -54.31 4.23 4.46
CA GLY A 219 -54.87 3.25 3.55
C GLY A 219 -56.35 3.09 3.89
N GLN A 220 -57.21 3.54 2.99
CA GLN A 220 -58.59 3.09 2.95
C GLN A 220 -58.55 1.61 2.56
N ILE A 221 -59.01 0.76 3.47
CA ILE A 221 -59.61 -0.54 3.15
C ILE A 221 -60.94 -0.27 2.47
#